data_AF-A0A2V7U4X9-F1
#
_entry.id   AF-A0A2V7U4X9-F1
#
_cell.length_a   1.000
_cell.length_b   1.000
_cell.length_c   1.000
_cell.angle_alpha   90.00
_cell.angle_beta   90.00
_cell.angle_gamma   90.00
#
_symmetry.space_group_name_H-M   'P 1'
#
loop_
_entity.id
_entity.type
_entity.pdbx_description
1 polymer ?
#
loop_
_entity_poly.entity_id
_entity_poly.type
_entity_poly.pdbx_seq_one_letter_code
_entity_poly.pdbx_strand_id
1 'polypeptide(L)'
;MTEPTCPECGSERKDFTRVCPACGAPPVDNRQGLVSASSVRTADLEPYVALRYIAKLFKVLAALIMIMLLGEVVLGLVIDGRASVTTLLGEATRLLVLAGMLWAAGDIAVLIVDAGHDLRVARILLGRINAQMHRREDQEEEKLAPRPRAAP
;
A
#
# COMPACT_ATOMS: atom_id res chain seq x y z
N MET A 1 33.22 13.05 -22.33
CA MET A 1 32.33 13.78 -21.41
C MET A 1 30.91 13.28 -21.69
N THR A 2 30.29 12.59 -20.75
CA THR A 2 28.92 12.08 -20.90
C THR A 2 27.93 13.22 -20.68
N GLU A 3 27.07 13.45 -21.68
CA GLU A 3 25.97 14.42 -21.60
C GLU A 3 25.13 14.15 -20.34
N PRO A 4 24.75 15.16 -19.55
CA PRO A 4 23.94 14.95 -18.36
C PRO A 4 22.52 14.52 -18.77
N THR A 5 22.25 13.22 -18.68
CA THR A 5 20.93 12.64 -18.94
C THR A 5 20.18 12.39 -17.63
N CYS A 6 18.85 12.52 -17.67
CA CYS A 6 18.01 12.22 -16.51
C CYS A 6 18.02 10.71 -16.23
N PRO A 7 18.27 10.26 -14.98
CA PRO A 7 18.37 8.83 -14.65
C PRO A 7 17.04 8.07 -14.76
N GLU A 8 15.91 8.77 -14.59
CA GLU A 8 14.56 8.18 -14.65
C GLU A 8 14.04 7.95 -16.07
N CYS A 9 14.45 8.76 -17.05
CA CYS A 9 13.86 8.73 -18.39
C CYS A 9 14.84 8.89 -19.55
N GLY A 10 16.13 9.08 -19.27
CA GLY A 10 17.18 9.20 -20.29
C GLY A 10 17.16 10.51 -21.10
N SER A 11 16.26 11.46 -20.83
CA SER A 11 16.24 12.74 -21.56
C SER A 11 17.44 13.62 -21.21
N GLU A 12 17.94 14.39 -22.17
CA GLU A 12 18.99 15.39 -21.95
C GLU A 12 18.54 16.45 -20.91
N ARG A 13 19.29 16.59 -19.82
CA ARG A 13 18.95 17.45 -18.67
C ARG A 13 20.17 18.27 -18.25
N LYS A 14 20.19 19.55 -18.62
CA LYS A 14 21.29 20.48 -18.28
C LYS A 14 21.26 20.97 -16.82
N ASP A 15 20.07 21.05 -16.20
CA ASP A 15 19.91 21.52 -14.82
C ASP A 15 19.24 20.46 -13.91
N PHE A 16 19.98 20.01 -12.90
CA PHE A 16 19.49 19.06 -11.89
C PHE A 16 18.73 19.75 -10.76
N THR A 17 18.91 21.06 -10.57
CA THR A 17 18.28 21.87 -9.53
C THR A 17 16.81 22.23 -9.81
N ARG A 18 16.31 21.93 -11.01
CA ARG A 18 14.90 22.09 -11.42
C ARG A 18 14.29 20.75 -11.77
N VAL A 19 12.97 20.61 -11.64
CA VAL A 19 12.23 19.38 -11.99
C VAL A 19 12.49 18.99 -13.45
N CYS A 20 12.64 17.70 -13.75
CA CYS A 20 12.91 17.23 -15.11
C CYS A 20 11.76 17.59 -16.07
N PRO A 21 12.04 18.25 -17.21
CA PRO A 21 11.02 18.62 -18.19
C PRO A 21 10.47 17.43 -19.00
N ALA A 22 11.07 16.24 -18.97
CA ALA A 22 10.53 15.08 -19.69
C ALA A 22 9.64 14.20 -18.80
N CYS A 23 10.11 13.84 -17.59
CA CYS A 23 9.44 12.87 -16.72
C CYS A 23 8.91 13.44 -15.40
N GLY A 24 9.25 14.68 -15.05
CA GLY A 24 8.85 15.26 -13.76
C GLY A 24 9.69 14.80 -12.58
N ALA A 25 10.86 14.17 -12.80
CA ALA A 25 11.76 13.79 -11.73
C ALA A 25 12.14 15.03 -10.87
N PRO A 26 12.09 14.93 -9.52
CA PRO A 26 12.33 16.07 -8.65
C PRO A 26 13.74 16.66 -8.85
N PRO A 27 13.98 17.91 -8.41
CA PRO A 27 15.31 18.49 -8.42
C PRO A 27 16.23 17.69 -7.50
N VAL A 28 17.44 17.40 -7.98
CA VAL A 28 18.48 16.65 -7.26
C VAL A 28 19.53 17.66 -6.82
N ASP A 29 19.62 17.95 -5.52
CA ASP A 29 20.67 18.81 -4.99
C ASP A 29 21.98 18.03 -4.82
N ASN A 30 23.05 18.47 -5.48
CA ASN A 30 24.36 17.84 -5.44
C ASN A 30 25.13 18.11 -4.14
N ARG A 31 24.67 19.03 -3.26
CA ARG A 31 25.33 19.31 -1.97
C ARG A 31 24.79 18.51 -0.79
N GLN A 32 23.60 17.94 -0.94
CA GLN A 32 22.94 17.12 0.07
C GLN A 32 22.38 15.92 -0.68
N GLY A 33 23.16 14.83 -0.72
CA GLY A 33 22.82 13.61 -1.45
C GLY A 33 21.35 13.26 -1.25
N LEU A 34 20.60 13.28 -2.37
CA LEU A 34 19.17 12.99 -2.43
C LEU A 34 18.41 13.45 -1.18
N VAL A 35 18.14 14.75 -1.03
CA VAL A 35 16.95 15.17 -0.27
C VAL A 35 15.75 14.62 -1.02
N SER A 36 15.43 13.40 -0.65
CA SER A 36 14.51 12.53 -1.32
C SER A 36 13.10 12.98 -1.04
N ALA A 37 12.61 13.87 -1.88
CA ALA A 37 11.17 14.01 -2.09
C ALA A 37 10.59 12.81 -2.87
N SER A 38 11.42 11.84 -3.31
CA SER A 38 10.98 10.63 -4.01
C SER A 38 11.50 9.29 -3.48
N SER A 39 12.47 9.20 -2.55
CA SER A 39 12.68 7.95 -1.81
C SER A 39 11.76 7.89 -0.60
N VAL A 40 10.51 7.51 -0.86
CA VAL A 40 9.91 6.52 0.03
C VAL A 40 10.92 5.36 0.03
N ARG A 41 11.69 5.21 1.12
CA ARG A 41 12.70 4.16 1.25
C ARG A 41 12.05 2.86 0.81
N THR A 42 12.57 2.25 -0.23
CA THR A 42 12.22 0.89 -0.65
C THR A 42 12.59 -0.15 0.42
N ALA A 43 13.43 0.21 1.38
CA ALA A 43 13.64 -0.57 2.61
C ALA A 43 12.40 -0.58 3.54
N ASP A 44 11.44 0.32 3.34
CA ASP A 44 10.14 0.36 4.02
C ASP A 44 9.01 -0.21 3.13
N LEU A 45 9.36 -0.83 1.99
CA LEU A 45 8.41 -1.42 1.03
C LEU A 45 8.07 -2.89 1.31
N GLU A 46 8.76 -3.58 2.22
CA GLU A 46 8.49 -4.99 2.56
C GLU A 46 7.72 -5.28 3.88
N PRO A 47 6.99 -4.36 4.54
CA PRO A 47 6.18 -4.73 5.72
C PRO A 47 4.79 -5.29 5.37
N TYR A 48 4.38 -5.36 4.09
CA TYR A 48 3.06 -5.87 3.71
C TYR A 48 3.03 -7.40 3.52
N VAL A 49 4.18 -8.02 3.23
CA VAL A 49 4.25 -9.48 3.09
C VAL A 49 4.05 -10.14 4.45
N ALA A 50 4.68 -9.61 5.50
CA ALA A 50 4.50 -10.04 6.89
C ALA A 50 3.05 -9.91 7.35
N LEU A 51 2.39 -8.78 7.05
CA LEU A 51 0.97 -8.58 7.37
C LEU A 51 0.04 -9.57 6.65
N ARG A 52 0.35 -9.91 5.39
CA ARG A 52 -0.38 -10.92 4.63
C ARG A 52 -0.24 -12.32 5.24
N TYR A 53 0.94 -12.66 5.77
CA TYR A 53 1.14 -13.89 6.52
C TYR A 53 0.33 -13.90 7.81
N ILE A 54 0.32 -12.81 8.57
CA ILE A 54 -0.48 -12.68 9.81
C ILE A 54 -1.98 -12.88 9.52
N ALA A 55 -2.50 -12.28 8.44
CA ALA A 55 -3.90 -12.49 8.02
C ALA A 55 -4.21 -13.96 7.66
N LYS A 56 -3.27 -14.65 6.99
CA LYS A 56 -3.41 -16.08 6.72
C LYS A 56 -3.35 -16.92 7.99
N LEU A 57 -2.50 -16.56 8.96
CA LEU A 57 -2.42 -17.24 10.26
C LEU A 57 -3.75 -17.16 11.01
N PHE A 58 -4.44 -16.01 10.98
CA PHE A 58 -5.78 -15.89 11.56
C PHE A 58 -6.81 -16.83 10.93
N LYS A 59 -6.80 -16.99 9.60
CA LYS A 59 -7.64 -17.96 8.89
C LYS A 59 -7.30 -19.41 9.27
N VAL A 60 -6.01 -19.74 9.40
CA VAL A 60 -5.57 -21.07 9.84
C VAL A 60 -6.04 -21.34 11.27
N LEU A 61 -5.87 -20.39 12.18
CA LEU A 61 -6.31 -20.53 13.57
C LEU A 61 -7.85 -20.68 13.66
N ALA A 62 -8.60 -19.91 12.88
CA ALA A 62 -10.06 -20.04 12.81
C ALA A 62 -10.48 -21.44 12.31
N ALA A 63 -9.78 -21.98 11.30
CA ALA A 63 -10.01 -23.32 10.81
C ALA A 63 -9.67 -24.40 11.85
N LEU A 64 -8.58 -24.23 12.61
CA LEU A 64 -8.22 -25.13 13.71
C LEU A 64 -9.28 -25.13 14.81
N ILE A 65 -9.83 -23.96 15.18
CA ILE A 65 -10.93 -23.85 16.15
C ILE A 65 -12.17 -24.57 15.63
N MET A 66 -12.51 -24.41 14.33
CA MET A 66 -13.62 -25.15 13.72
C MET A 66 -13.42 -26.67 13.74
N ILE A 67 -12.18 -27.13 13.53
CA ILE A 67 -11.86 -28.57 13.61
C ILE A 67 -11.99 -29.07 15.05
N MET A 68 -11.49 -28.31 16.04
CA MET A 68 -11.64 -28.64 17.46
C MET A 68 -13.12 -28.69 17.87
N LEU A 69 -13.92 -27.71 17.46
CA LEU A 69 -15.37 -27.68 17.66
C LEU A 69 -16.04 -28.96 17.15
N LEU A 70 -15.74 -29.37 15.91
CA LEU A 70 -16.28 -30.61 15.35
C LEU A 70 -15.85 -31.83 16.17
N GLY A 71 -14.61 -31.85 16.63
CA GLY A 71 -14.08 -32.89 17.52
C GLY A 71 -14.86 -32.99 18.82
N GLU A 72 -15.06 -31.86 19.53
CA GLU A 72 -15.84 -31.81 20.77
C GLU A 72 -17.30 -32.23 20.56
N VAL A 73 -17.92 -31.81 19.45
CA VAL A 73 -19.29 -32.22 19.12
C VAL A 73 -19.36 -33.74 18.94
N VAL A 74 -18.44 -34.34 18.17
CA VAL A 74 -18.42 -35.79 17.95
C VAL A 74 -18.13 -36.55 19.25
N LEU A 75 -17.11 -36.15 20.00
CA LEU A 75 -16.74 -36.81 21.26
C LEU A 75 -17.87 -36.70 22.31
N GLY A 76 -18.45 -35.51 22.47
CA GLY A 76 -19.52 -35.26 23.41
C GLY A 76 -20.80 -36.05 23.09
N LEU A 77 -21.10 -36.27 21.80
CA LEU A 77 -22.19 -37.15 21.39
C LEU A 77 -21.88 -38.64 21.62
N VAL A 78 -20.63 -39.08 21.37
CA VAL A 78 -20.25 -40.49 21.49
C VAL A 78 -20.16 -40.94 22.95
N ILE A 79 -19.64 -40.09 23.84
CA ILE A 79 -19.39 -40.44 25.25
C ILE A 79 -20.63 -40.21 26.11
N ASP A 80 -21.21 -39.00 26.07
CA ASP A 80 -22.25 -38.57 27.02
C ASP A 80 -23.66 -38.52 26.39
N GLY A 81 -23.76 -38.65 25.07
CA GLY A 81 -25.02 -38.74 24.35
C GLY A 81 -25.93 -37.52 24.57
N ARG A 82 -27.14 -37.75 25.09
CA ARG A 82 -28.16 -36.69 25.27
C ARG A 82 -27.92 -35.80 26.49
N ALA A 83 -27.12 -36.24 27.45
CA ALA A 83 -26.89 -35.50 28.70
C ALA A 83 -25.99 -34.26 28.48
N SER A 84 -25.16 -34.29 27.44
CA SER A 84 -24.19 -33.25 27.12
C SER A 84 -24.71 -32.18 26.14
N VAL A 85 -25.93 -32.34 25.61
CA VAL A 85 -26.46 -31.48 24.55
C VAL A 85 -26.55 -30.01 24.98
N THR A 86 -27.00 -29.72 26.19
CA THR A 86 -27.16 -28.34 26.66
C THR A 86 -25.83 -27.63 26.88
N THR A 87 -24.84 -28.33 27.41
CA THR A 87 -23.47 -27.82 27.59
C THR A 87 -22.74 -27.68 26.25
N LEU A 88 -22.82 -28.69 25.37
CA LEU A 88 -22.24 -28.64 24.03
C LEU A 88 -22.80 -27.46 23.23
N LEU A 89 -24.12 -27.20 23.28
CA LEU A 89 -24.69 -26.06 22.55
C LEU A 89 -24.12 -24.71 23.01
N GLY A 90 -23.94 -24.52 24.33
CA GLY A 90 -23.39 -23.27 24.87
C GLY A 90 -21.92 -23.07 24.46
N GLU A 91 -21.11 -24.11 24.62
CA GLU A 91 -19.68 -24.08 24.29
C GLU A 91 -19.46 -23.99 22.78
N ALA A 92 -20.23 -24.76 22.00
CA ALA A 92 -20.18 -24.73 20.55
C ALA A 92 -20.54 -23.36 19.99
N THR A 93 -21.56 -22.69 20.52
CA THR A 93 -21.94 -21.35 20.08
C THR A 93 -20.81 -20.36 20.33
N ARG A 94 -20.17 -20.42 21.50
CA ARG A 94 -19.03 -19.55 21.85
C ARG A 94 -17.84 -19.77 20.90
N LEU A 95 -17.48 -21.02 20.66
CA LEU A 95 -16.39 -21.38 19.74
C LEU A 95 -16.70 -20.99 18.30
N LEU A 96 -17.94 -21.17 17.85
CA LEU A 96 -18.39 -20.79 16.51
C LEU A 96 -18.35 -19.27 16.31
N VAL A 97 -18.80 -18.48 17.30
CA VAL A 97 -18.67 -17.01 17.26
C VAL A 97 -17.21 -16.58 17.22
N LEU A 98 -16.35 -17.17 18.06
CA LEU A 98 -14.91 -16.86 18.05
C LEU A 98 -14.26 -17.21 16.72
N ALA A 99 -14.55 -18.39 16.16
CA ALA A 99 -14.04 -18.81 14.87
C ALA A 99 -14.51 -17.88 13.74
N GLY A 100 -15.79 -17.52 13.72
CA GLY A 100 -16.36 -16.60 12.73
C GLY A 100 -15.75 -15.20 12.82
N MET A 101 -15.59 -14.67 14.03
CA MET A 101 -14.97 -13.36 14.26
C MET A 101 -13.50 -13.35 13.81
N LEU A 102 -12.77 -14.43 14.08
CA LEU A 102 -11.38 -14.58 13.70
C LEU A 102 -11.22 -14.71 12.17
N TRP A 103 -12.14 -15.43 11.53
CA TRP A 103 -12.19 -15.54 10.07
C TRP A 103 -12.47 -14.18 9.41
N ALA A 104 -13.46 -13.44 9.91
CA ALA A 104 -13.80 -12.11 9.45
C ALA A 104 -12.65 -11.12 9.65
N ALA A 105 -11.96 -11.16 10.80
CA ALA A 105 -10.77 -10.35 11.05
C ALA A 105 -9.64 -10.65 10.05
N GLY A 106 -9.43 -11.93 9.73
CA GLY A 106 -8.48 -12.33 8.70
C GLY A 106 -8.85 -11.82 7.30
N ASP A 107 -10.15 -11.77 6.97
CA ASP A 107 -10.62 -11.24 5.69
C ASP A 107 -10.47 -9.72 5.59
N ILE A 108 -10.87 -9.00 6.64
CA ILE A 108 -10.68 -7.55 6.77
C ILE A 108 -9.20 -7.18 6.66
N ALA A 109 -8.30 -7.95 7.29
CA ALA A 109 -6.87 -7.70 7.22
C ALA A 109 -6.32 -7.80 5.79
N VAL A 110 -6.80 -8.76 4.98
CA VAL A 110 -6.42 -8.85 3.56
C VAL A 110 -6.93 -7.64 2.78
N LEU A 111 -8.18 -7.24 2.99
CA LEU A 111 -8.76 -6.07 2.33
C LEU A 111 -8.00 -4.77 2.65
N ILE A 112 -7.55 -4.59 3.89
CA ILE A 112 -6.75 -3.44 4.29
C ILE A 112 -5.40 -3.42 3.58
N VAL A 113 -4.78 -4.59 3.38
CA VAL A 113 -3.52 -4.70 2.62
C VAL A 113 -3.71 -4.27 1.17
N ASP A 114 -4.78 -4.75 0.52
CA ASP A 114 -5.09 -4.40 -0.87
C ASP A 114 -5.43 -2.90 -0.99
N ALA A 115 -6.20 -2.34 -0.06
CA ALA A 115 -6.49 -0.90 0.00
C ALA A 115 -5.21 -0.05 0.17
N GLY A 116 -4.20 -0.55 0.89
CA GLY A 116 -2.90 0.11 1.03
C GLY A 116 -2.15 0.24 -0.31
N HIS A 117 -2.34 -0.72 -1.23
CA HIS A 117 -1.77 -0.65 -2.57
C HIS A 117 -2.43 0.43 -3.41
N ASP A 118 -3.76 0.51 -3.39
CA ASP A 118 -4.53 1.48 -4.17
C ASP A 118 -4.26 2.93 -3.73
N LEU A 119 -4.10 3.15 -2.42
CA LEU A 119 -3.72 4.46 -1.87
C LEU A 119 -2.34 4.93 -2.34
N ARG A 120 -1.41 4.00 -2.57
CA ARG A 120 -0.10 4.33 -3.13
C ARG A 120 -0.22 4.76 -4.59
N VAL A 121 -0.98 4.02 -5.39
CA VAL A 121 -1.21 4.37 -6.80
C VAL A 121 -1.89 5.74 -6.91
N ALA A 122 -2.90 6.00 -6.07
CA ALA A 122 -3.58 7.28 -6.01
C ALA A 122 -2.61 8.45 -5.71
N ARG A 123 -1.69 8.28 -4.75
CA ARG A 123 -0.70 9.32 -4.41
C ARG A 123 0.24 9.62 -5.59
N ILE A 124 0.69 8.60 -6.31
CA ILE A 124 1.56 8.76 -7.49
C ILE A 124 0.83 9.51 -8.60
N LEU A 125 -0.43 9.13 -8.88
CA LEU A 125 -1.25 9.78 -9.89
C LEU A 125 -1.53 11.24 -9.55
N LEU A 126 -1.93 11.53 -8.30
CA LEU A 126 -2.14 12.89 -7.81
C LEU A 126 -0.87 13.73 -7.92
N GLY A 127 0.29 13.16 -7.57
CA GLY A 127 1.58 13.83 -7.75
C GLY A 127 1.86 14.18 -9.22
N ARG A 128 1.57 13.25 -10.14
CA ARG A 128 1.73 13.48 -11.58
C ARG A 128 0.79 14.55 -12.12
N ILE A 129 -0.48 14.55 -11.71
CA ILE A 129 -1.46 15.58 -12.09
C ILE A 129 -1.03 16.94 -11.57
N ASN A 130 -0.63 17.04 -10.31
CA ASN A 130 -0.18 18.30 -9.71
C ASN A 130 1.05 18.87 -10.44
N ALA A 131 2.01 18.01 -10.80
CA ALA A 131 3.18 18.42 -11.57
C ALA A 131 2.83 18.89 -13.00
N GLN A 132 1.82 18.29 -13.65
CA GLN A 132 1.36 18.73 -14.96
C GLN A 132 0.62 20.06 -14.91
N MET A 133 -0.13 20.32 -13.84
CA MET A 133 -0.83 21.59 -13.63
C MET A 133 0.16 22.75 -13.45
N HIS A 134 1.16 22.61 -12.57
CA HIS A 134 2.18 23.66 -12.41
C HIS A 134 2.96 23.91 -13.70
N ARG A 135 3.29 22.87 -14.48
CA ARG A 135 3.94 23.09 -15.77
C ARG A 135 3.06 23.86 -16.76
N ARG A 136 1.74 23.68 -16.72
CA ARG A 136 0.81 24.45 -17.56
C ARG A 136 0.76 25.92 -17.13
N GLU A 137 0.74 26.18 -15.83
CA GLU A 137 0.80 27.55 -15.27
C GLU A 137 2.09 28.26 -15.70
N ASP A 138 3.25 27.59 -15.56
CA ASP A 138 4.55 28.13 -16.00
C ASP A 138 4.54 28.46 -17.51
N GLN A 139 3.92 27.61 -18.34
CA GLN A 139 3.80 27.85 -19.78
C GLN A 139 2.86 29.01 -20.14
N GLU A 140 1.80 29.22 -19.35
CA GLU A 140 0.91 30.37 -19.53
C GLU A 140 1.59 31.67 -19.11
N GLU A 141 2.35 31.68 -18.01
CA GLU A 141 3.17 32.82 -17.61
C GLU A 141 4.24 33.15 -18.66
N GLU A 142 4.94 32.16 -19.22
CA GLU A 142 5.94 32.38 -20.26
C GLU A 142 5.34 32.91 -21.57
N LYS A 143 4.12 32.49 -21.92
CA LYS A 143 3.38 33.05 -23.07
C LYS A 143 2.92 34.50 -22.84
N LEU A 144 2.59 34.86 -21.59
CA LEU A 144 2.18 36.22 -21.24
C LEU A 144 3.38 37.15 -21.04
N ALA A 145 4.58 36.61 -20.85
CA ALA A 145 5.80 37.39 -20.68
C ALA A 145 6.13 38.19 -21.96
N PRO A 146 6.29 39.53 -21.88
CA PRO A 146 6.59 40.34 -23.04
C PRO A 146 7.97 39.99 -23.61
N ARG A 147 8.02 39.66 -24.92
CA ARG A 147 9.28 39.41 -25.65
C ARG A 147 10.27 40.55 -25.40
N PRO A 148 11.51 40.26 -24.95
CA PRO A 148 12.52 41.30 -24.81
C PRO A 148 12.72 41.95 -26.18
N ARG A 149 12.50 43.26 -26.26
CA ARG A 149 12.84 44.03 -27.46
C ARG A 149 14.34 43.87 -27.66
N ALA A 150 14.75 43.34 -28.81
CA ALA A 150 16.14 43.37 -29.22
C ALA A 150 16.61 44.84 -29.13
N ALA A 151 17.57 45.10 -28.25
CA ALA A 151 18.23 46.38 -28.18
C ALA A 151 19.06 46.57 -29.47
N PRO A 152 19.09 47.79 -30.04
CA PRO A 152 19.65 48.07 -31.35
C PRO A 152 21.17 47.85 -31.43
#